data_AF-A0AAW6JGV5-F1
#
_entry.id   AF-A0AAW6JGV5-F1
#
_cell.length_a   1.000
_cell.length_b   1.000
_cell.length_c   1.000
_cell.angle_alpha   90.00
_cell.angle_beta   90.00
_cell.angle_gamma   90.00
#
_symmetry.space_group_name_H-M   'P 1'
#
loop_
_entity.id
_entity.type
_entity.pdbx_description
1 polymer ?
#
loop_
_entity_poly.entity_id
_entity_poly.type
_entity_poly.pdbx_seq_one_letter_code
_entity_poly.pdbx_strand_id
1 'polypeptide(L)'
;MEKIYLPENIRESVVYDSRDQKSANLFADFWHQWAKASRYPEFNEQEKGLEQRALLWAFRAERQYLDMVSQKENRRDYLFEFYNEILLAESILLDTENEY
;
A
#
# COMPACT_ATOMS: atom_id res chain seq x y z
N MET A 1 -5.15 -13.32 -14.51
CA MET A 1 -4.64 -12.15 -13.78
C MET A 1 -5.03 -10.91 -14.56
N GLU A 2 -5.98 -10.13 -14.05
CA GLU A 2 -6.30 -8.82 -14.60
C GLU A 2 -5.11 -7.88 -14.36
N LYS A 3 -4.49 -7.41 -15.45
CA LYS A 3 -3.50 -6.35 -15.36
C LYS A 3 -4.25 -5.03 -15.30
N ILE A 4 -4.14 -4.34 -14.16
CA ILE A 4 -4.66 -2.99 -14.04
C ILE A 4 -3.82 -2.08 -14.93
N TYR A 5 -4.48 -1.34 -15.82
CA TYR A 5 -3.84 -0.29 -16.58
C TYR A 5 -3.52 0.88 -15.64
N LEU A 6 -2.23 1.23 -15.55
CA LEU A 6 -1.75 2.38 -14.78
C LEU A 6 -1.07 3.37 -15.74
N PRO A 7 -1.47 4.65 -15.71
CA PRO A 7 -0.71 5.75 -16.28
C PRO A 7 0.73 5.77 -15.75
N GLU A 8 1.67 6.28 -16.54
CA GLU A 8 3.11 6.20 -16.24
C GLU A 8 3.48 6.89 -14.92
N ASN A 9 2.91 8.07 -14.66
CA ASN A 9 3.10 8.82 -13.40
C ASN A 9 2.62 8.06 -12.16
N ILE A 10 1.47 7.36 -12.27
CA ILE A 10 0.92 6.57 -11.17
C ILE A 10 1.76 5.31 -10.94
N ARG A 11 2.24 4.69 -12.02
CA ARG A 11 3.18 3.56 -11.93
C ARG A 11 4.46 3.99 -11.22
N GLU A 12 5.03 5.14 -11.60
CA GLU A 12 6.25 5.67 -10.99
C GLU A 12 6.06 5.97 -9.50
N SER A 13 4.93 6.58 -9.11
CA SER A 13 4.55 6.83 -7.70
C SER A 13 4.51 5.53 -6.90
N VAL A 14 3.68 4.57 -7.35
CA VAL A 14 3.49 3.29 -6.64
C VAL A 14 4.80 2.50 -6.56
N VAL A 15 5.63 2.52 -7.59
CA VAL A 15 6.94 1.83 -7.58
C VAL A 15 7.94 2.52 -6.68
N TYR A 16 7.95 3.86 -6.63
CA TYR A 16 8.78 4.62 -5.71
C TYR A 16 8.40 4.30 -4.27
N ASP A 17 7.11 4.31 -3.96
CA ASP A 17 6.56 4.01 -2.64
C ASP A 17 6.90 2.58 -2.19
N SER A 18 6.72 1.58 -3.07
CA SER A 18 7.12 0.20 -2.80
C SER A 18 8.63 0.01 -2.62
N ARG A 19 9.45 0.89 -3.20
CA ARG A 19 10.92 0.86 -3.05
C ARG A 19 11.37 1.55 -1.76
N ASP A 20 10.73 2.66 -1.38
CA ASP A 20 11.03 3.38 -0.14
C ASP A 20 10.80 2.50 1.09
N GLN A 21 9.75 1.67 1.05
CA GLN A 21 9.47 0.61 2.02
C GLN A 21 10.62 -0.37 2.26
N LYS A 22 11.50 -0.60 1.26
CA LYS A 22 12.68 -1.48 1.41
C LYS A 22 13.86 -0.80 2.10
N SER A 23 13.85 0.52 2.28
CA SER A 23 15.01 1.32 2.72
C SER A 23 14.92 1.94 4.13
N ALA A 24 14.12 1.37 5.02
CA ALA A 24 14.20 1.55 6.49
C ALA A 24 13.53 2.80 7.12
N ASN A 25 12.22 2.95 6.91
CA ASN A 25 11.31 3.65 7.84
C ASN A 25 10.32 2.64 8.45
N LEU A 26 9.71 2.93 9.61
CA LEU A 26 8.56 2.13 10.07
C LEU A 26 7.46 2.25 9.02
N PHE A 27 6.90 1.11 8.58
CA PHE A 27 5.94 1.05 7.48
C PHE A 27 4.73 1.96 7.72
N ALA A 28 4.29 2.07 8.98
CA ALA A 28 3.21 2.98 9.40
C ALA A 28 3.53 4.47 9.17
N ASP A 29 4.78 4.89 9.40
CA ASP A 29 5.19 6.30 9.23
C ASP A 29 5.21 6.67 7.75
N PHE A 30 5.63 5.75 6.89
CA PHE A 30 5.57 5.89 5.44
C PHE A 30 4.13 6.12 4.96
N TRP A 31 3.19 5.26 5.39
CA TRP A 31 1.78 5.41 5.00
C TRP A 31 1.13 6.67 5.53
N HIS A 32 1.50 7.11 6.73
CA HIS A 32 0.99 8.37 7.28
C HIS A 32 1.43 9.56 6.42
N GLN A 33 2.69 9.59 5.97
CA GLN A 33 3.18 10.64 5.08
C GLN A 33 2.59 10.54 3.68
N TRP A 34 2.48 9.33 3.13
CA TRP A 34 1.86 9.11 1.82
C TRP A 34 0.38 9.52 1.80
N ALA A 35 -0.41 9.12 2.81
CA ALA A 35 -1.84 9.47 2.88
C ALA A 35 -2.05 10.99 2.99
N LYS A 36 -1.11 11.67 3.64
CA LYS A 36 -1.08 13.13 3.68
C LYS A 36 -0.69 13.71 2.32
N ALA A 37 0.30 13.13 1.64
CA ALA A 37 0.78 13.53 0.31
C ALA A 37 -0.30 13.38 -0.77
N SER A 38 -0.99 12.24 -0.82
CA SER A 38 -2.04 11.95 -1.81
C SER A 38 -3.27 12.86 -1.66
N ARG A 39 -3.49 13.44 -0.47
CA ARG A 39 -4.52 14.47 -0.26
C ARG A 39 -4.15 15.84 -0.85
N TYR A 40 -2.87 16.14 -1.13
CA TYR A 40 -2.43 17.40 -1.76
C TYR A 40 -2.73 17.43 -3.29
N PRO A 41 -2.72 18.60 -3.95
CA PRO A 41 -3.41 18.82 -5.22
C PRO A 41 -2.60 18.46 -6.49
N GLU A 42 -1.52 17.66 -6.38
CA GLU A 42 -0.74 17.24 -7.56
C GLU A 42 -1.48 16.24 -8.45
N PHE A 43 -2.48 15.53 -7.90
CA PHE A 43 -3.37 14.63 -8.64
C PHE A 43 -4.80 15.15 -8.67
N ASN A 44 -5.51 14.93 -9.78
CA ASN A 44 -6.95 15.15 -9.84
C ASN A 44 -7.73 14.02 -9.12
N GLU A 45 -9.01 14.23 -8.83
CA GLU A 45 -9.83 13.26 -8.07
C GLU A 45 -9.85 11.85 -8.69
N GLN A 46 -9.82 11.75 -10.02
CA GLN A 46 -9.84 10.47 -10.73
C GLN A 46 -8.49 9.74 -10.59
N GLU A 47 -7.39 10.48 -10.63
CA GLU A 47 -6.03 9.97 -10.40
C GLU A 47 -5.86 9.51 -8.96
N LYS A 48 -6.36 10.27 -7.98
CA LYS A 48 -6.36 9.88 -6.56
C LYS A 48 -7.13 8.57 -6.34
N GLY A 49 -8.33 8.46 -6.90
CA GLY A 49 -9.11 7.23 -6.81
C GLY A 49 -8.45 6.04 -7.51
N LEU A 50 -7.71 6.27 -8.60
CA LEU A 50 -6.95 5.21 -9.28
C LEU A 50 -5.75 4.74 -8.47
N GLU A 51 -5.00 5.68 -7.88
CA GLU A 51 -3.87 5.40 -6.99
C GLU A 51 -4.32 4.61 -5.77
N GLN A 52 -5.39 5.04 -5.09
CA GLN A 52 -5.98 4.33 -3.95
C GLN A 52 -6.33 2.88 -4.31
N ARG A 53 -7.03 2.67 -5.44
CA ARG A 53 -7.34 1.31 -5.91
C ARG A 53 -6.08 0.49 -6.18
N ALA A 54 -5.07 1.08 -6.83
CA ALA A 54 -3.81 0.39 -7.11
C ALA A 54 -3.12 -0.09 -5.83
N LEU A 55 -3.17 0.71 -4.76
CA LEU A 55 -2.62 0.36 -3.46
C LEU A 55 -3.40 -0.75 -2.75
N LEU A 56 -4.74 -0.71 -2.77
CA LEU A 56 -5.56 -1.82 -2.27
C LEU A 56 -5.19 -3.15 -2.96
N TRP A 57 -4.94 -3.11 -4.26
CA TRP A 57 -4.48 -4.28 -5.02
C TRP A 57 -3.08 -4.73 -4.62
N ALA A 58 -2.16 -3.80 -4.39
CA ALA A 58 -0.81 -4.11 -3.91
C ALA A 58 -0.85 -4.79 -2.53
N PHE A 59 -1.59 -4.21 -1.57
CA PHE A 59 -1.76 -4.77 -0.22
C PHE A 59 -2.34 -6.18 -0.24
N ARG A 60 -3.33 -6.41 -1.12
CA ARG A 60 -3.88 -7.75 -1.31
C ARG A 60 -2.85 -8.74 -1.81
N ALA A 61 -2.00 -8.35 -2.75
CA ALA A 61 -0.93 -9.19 -3.27
C ALA A 61 0.14 -9.48 -2.20
N GLU A 62 0.48 -8.50 -1.38
CA GLU A 62 1.44 -8.66 -0.28
C GLU A 62 0.91 -9.60 0.81
N ARG A 63 -0.37 -9.49 1.21
CA ARG A 63 -0.98 -10.45 2.13
C ARG A 63 -0.96 -11.87 1.57
N GLN A 64 -1.29 -12.05 0.30
CA GLN A 64 -1.20 -13.36 -0.36
C GLN A 64 0.22 -13.91 -0.35
N TYR A 65 1.23 -13.05 -0.52
CA TYR A 65 2.63 -13.44 -0.44
C TYR A 65 3.03 -13.83 0.99
N LEU A 66 2.64 -13.04 2.00
CA LEU A 66 2.90 -13.36 3.41
C LEU A 66 2.22 -14.65 3.83
N ASP A 67 0.98 -14.91 3.37
CA ASP A 67 0.29 -16.18 3.60
C ASP A 67 1.09 -17.35 3.01
N MET A 68 1.60 -17.21 1.79
CA MET A 68 2.46 -18.23 1.17
C MET A 68 3.76 -18.44 1.96
N VAL A 69 4.40 -17.37 2.44
CA VAL A 69 5.64 -17.45 3.22
C VAL A 69 5.38 -18.10 4.59
N SER A 70 4.28 -17.76 5.25
CA SER A 70 3.91 -18.32 6.56
C SER A 70 3.70 -19.84 6.56
N GLN A 71 3.30 -20.40 5.41
CA GLN A 71 3.18 -21.85 5.22
C GLN A 71 4.54 -22.54 5.03
N LYS A 72 5.57 -21.80 4.60
CA LYS A 72 6.91 -22.31 4.31
C LYS A 72 7.89 -22.12 5.46
N GLU A 73 7.72 -21.08 6.27
CA GLU A 73 8.64 -20.71 7.34
C GLU A 73 8.00 -20.88 8.72
N ASN A 74 8.72 -21.51 9.65
CA ASN A 74 8.22 -21.77 11.01
C ASN A 74 8.42 -20.57 11.96
N ARG A 75 8.66 -19.36 11.43
CA ARG A 75 8.89 -18.15 12.21
C ARG A 75 7.71 -17.20 12.04
N ARG A 76 6.82 -17.18 13.02
CA ARG A 76 5.53 -16.48 12.94
C ARG A 76 5.61 -15.02 13.39
N ASP A 77 6.56 -14.69 14.26
CA ASP A 77 6.52 -13.42 15.00
C ASP A 77 6.68 -12.18 14.09
N TYR A 78 7.68 -12.15 13.20
CA TYR A 78 7.85 -11.04 12.25
C TYR A 78 6.79 -11.04 11.12
N LEU A 79 6.23 -12.20 10.79
CA LEU A 79 5.17 -12.28 9.78
C LEU A 79 3.88 -11.61 10.26
N PHE A 80 3.58 -11.74 11.56
CA PHE A 80 2.46 -11.03 12.17
C PHE A 80 2.67 -9.52 12.18
N GLU A 81 3.90 -9.04 12.39
CA GLU A 81 4.21 -7.61 12.31
C GLU A 81 3.92 -7.06 10.91
N PHE A 82 4.44 -7.69 9.86
CA PHE A 82 4.16 -7.27 8.47
C PHE A 82 2.67 -7.37 8.12
N TYR A 83 1.97 -8.40 8.60
CA TYR A 83 0.54 -8.53 8.36
C TYR A 83 -0.26 -7.40 9.01
N ASN A 84 0.06 -7.05 10.25
CA ASN A 84 -0.58 -5.94 10.97
C ASN A 84 -0.26 -4.58 10.32
N GLU A 85 0.96 -4.38 9.83
CA GLU A 85 1.35 -3.17 9.10
C GLU A 85 0.55 -2.99 7.81
N ILE A 86 0.37 -4.06 7.02
CA ILE A 86 -0.44 -4.02 5.79
C ILE A 86 -1.91 -3.74 6.11
N LEU A 87 -2.47 -4.36 7.16
CA LEU A 87 -3.84 -4.08 7.58
C LEU A 87 -4.03 -2.64 8.06
N LEU A 88 -3.05 -2.10 8.80
CA LEU A 88 -3.07 -0.71 9.23
C LEU A 88 -3.05 0.22 8.02
N ALA A 89 -2.19 -0.04 7.03
CA ALA A 89 -2.12 0.73 5.79
C ALA A 89 -3.44 0.72 5.02
N GLU A 90 -4.05 -0.46 4.86
CA GLU A 90 -5.37 -0.61 4.22
C GLU A 90 -6.45 0.15 5.00
N SER A 91 -6.41 0.14 6.34
CA SER A 91 -7.38 0.87 7.17
C SER A 91 -7.28 2.39 7.03
N ILE A 92 -6.06 2.95 6.97
CA ILE A 92 -5.82 4.38 6.74
C ILE A 92 -6.35 4.79 5.36
N LEU A 93 -6.12 3.95 4.36
CA LEU A 93 -6.58 4.17 2.99
C LEU A 93 -8.11 4.17 2.90
N LEU A 94 -8.77 3.23 3.57
CA LEU A 94 -10.24 3.15 3.61
C LEU A 94 -10.87 4.28 4.43
N ASP A 95 -10.22 4.74 5.50
CA ASP A 95 -10.68 5.89 6.29
C ASP A 95 -10.69 7.18 5.46
N THR A 96 -9.74 7.32 4.51
CA THR A 96 -9.73 8.44 3.58
C THR A 96 -10.91 8.45 2.58
N GLU A 97 -11.63 7.33 2.40
CA GLU A 97 -12.86 7.29 1.60
C GLU A 97 -14.11 7.75 2.38
N ASN A 98 -14.08 7.74 3.71
CA ASN A 98 -15.23 8.07 4.57
C ASN A 98 -15.26 9.54 5.04
N GLU A 99 -14.29 10.38 4.67
CA GLU A 99 -14.23 11.81 5.05
C GLU A 99 -15.17 12.74 4.23
N TYR A 100 -16.28 12.23 3.69
CA TYR A 100 -17.29 13.02 2.96
C TYR A 100 -18.57 13.31 3.78
#